data_AF-A0A8S8YWE0-F1
#
_entry.id   AF-A0A8S8YWE0-F1
#
_cell.length_a   1.000
_cell.length_b   1.000
_cell.length_c   1.000
_cell.angle_alpha   90.00
_cell.angle_beta   90.00
_cell.angle_gamma   90.00
#
_symmetry.space_group_name_H-M   'P 1'
#
loop_
_entity.id
_entity.type
_entity.pdbx_description
1 polymer ?
#
loop_
_entity_poly.entity_id
_entity_poly.type
_entity_poly.pdbx_seq_one_letter_code
_entity_poly.pdbx_strand_id
1 'polypeptide(L)'
;MDSSDDIFVYGMDPRTAKGMEPNREALEELFTAIMSTGVEHTKPTHGTLAGAIADEKLLPNLSRIMKAGPDNMIGVQAGFETGSLRLIGKYADRKLAPYDPSEWHWVVKEGVKSMNENYWIPAFTLIMGLDNDETPEDSWETIRLLSELEHEQPDSMFTATALNFVPIGLLGKF
;
A
#
# COMPACT_ATOMS: atom_id res chain seq x y z
N MET A 1 -3.40 4.02 13.87
CA MET A 1 -3.31 4.41 12.45
C MET A 1 -4.34 3.57 11.70
N ASP A 2 -5.26 4.23 10.99
CA ASP A 2 -6.52 3.67 10.49
C ASP A 2 -6.34 2.48 9.55
N SER A 3 -6.85 1.32 9.96
CA SER A 3 -7.12 0.17 9.08
C SER A 3 -8.54 0.22 8.50
N SER A 4 -9.31 1.29 8.75
CA SER A 4 -10.70 1.43 8.29
C SER A 4 -10.82 1.88 6.84
N ASP A 5 -9.76 2.50 6.28
CA ASP A 5 -9.83 3.20 5.00
C ASP A 5 -9.15 2.45 3.85
N ASP A 6 -8.58 1.26 4.10
CA ASP A 6 -7.96 0.43 3.05
C ASP A 6 -9.04 -0.15 2.13
N ILE A 7 -8.96 0.18 0.83
CA ILE A 7 -9.92 -0.34 -0.14
C ILE A 7 -9.92 -1.87 -0.17
N PHE A 8 -8.77 -2.54 -0.03
CA PHE A 8 -8.67 -3.99 -0.24
C PHE A 8 -9.30 -4.83 0.88
N VAL A 9 -9.64 -4.21 2.02
CA VAL A 9 -10.41 -4.88 3.09
C VAL A 9 -11.92 -4.72 2.93
N TYR A 10 -12.39 -4.01 1.89
CA TYR A 10 -13.82 -3.85 1.64
C TYR A 10 -14.52 -5.19 1.45
N GLY A 11 -15.59 -5.42 2.22
CA GLY A 11 -16.35 -6.67 2.20
C GLY A 11 -15.59 -7.89 2.76
N MET A 12 -14.37 -7.72 3.27
CA MET A 12 -13.61 -8.79 3.91
C MET A 12 -14.22 -9.12 5.28
N ASP A 13 -14.53 -10.40 5.52
CA ASP A 13 -14.90 -10.88 6.85
C ASP A 13 -13.67 -11.52 7.52
N PRO A 14 -13.07 -10.88 8.55
CA PRO A 14 -11.86 -11.38 9.20
C PRO A 14 -12.06 -12.73 9.93
N ARG A 15 -13.31 -13.19 10.11
CA ARG A 15 -13.61 -14.51 10.70
C ARG A 15 -13.54 -15.63 9.68
N THR A 16 -13.67 -15.32 8.39
CA THR A 16 -13.69 -16.31 7.30
C THR A 16 -12.55 -16.13 6.31
N ALA A 17 -12.00 -14.92 6.20
CA ALA A 17 -10.83 -14.62 5.37
C ALA A 17 -9.59 -15.28 6.00
N LYS A 18 -9.12 -16.36 5.40
CA LYS A 18 -7.83 -16.95 5.75
C LYS A 18 -6.75 -15.91 5.41
N GLY A 19 -5.92 -15.53 6.38
CA GLY A 19 -4.80 -14.62 6.15
C GLY A 19 -5.17 -13.18 5.79
N MET A 20 -6.41 -12.73 6.01
CA MET A 20 -6.86 -11.39 5.59
C MET A 20 -6.82 -11.15 4.07
N GLU A 21 -7.05 -12.20 3.27
CA GLU A 21 -7.22 -12.06 1.82
C GLU A 21 -8.39 -11.13 1.44
N PRO A 22 -8.22 -10.26 0.42
CA PRO A 22 -9.28 -9.38 -0.07
C PRO A 22 -10.54 -10.13 -0.51
N ASN A 23 -11.72 -9.54 -0.27
CA ASN A 23 -12.96 -10.03 -0.86
C ASN A 23 -13.10 -9.51 -2.30
N ARG A 24 -12.46 -10.21 -3.24
CA ARG A 24 -12.46 -9.85 -4.66
C ARG A 24 -13.87 -9.68 -5.24
N GLU A 25 -14.81 -10.55 -4.91
CA GLU A 25 -16.19 -10.47 -5.42
C GLU A 25 -16.88 -9.18 -4.97
N ALA A 26 -16.78 -8.85 -3.68
CA ALA A 26 -17.34 -7.60 -3.15
C ALA A 26 -16.69 -6.35 -3.76
N LEU A 27 -15.39 -6.39 -4.00
CA LEU A 27 -14.65 -5.31 -4.66
C LEU A 27 -15.07 -5.12 -6.11
N GLU A 28 -15.17 -6.20 -6.88
CA GLU A 28 -15.64 -6.16 -8.26
C GLU A 28 -17.09 -5.64 -8.34
N GLU A 29 -17.97 -6.09 -7.45
CA GLU A 29 -19.34 -5.59 -7.35
C GLU A 29 -19.38 -4.09 -7.05
N LEU A 30 -18.59 -3.63 -6.07
CA LEU A 30 -18.51 -2.22 -5.69
C LEU A 30 -18.09 -1.34 -6.87
N PHE A 31 -16.97 -1.66 -7.52
CA PHE A 31 -16.47 -0.85 -8.62
C PHE A 31 -17.36 -0.95 -9.86
N THR A 32 -18.01 -2.10 -10.09
CA THR A 32 -19.00 -2.24 -11.17
C THR A 32 -20.22 -1.36 -10.92
N ALA A 33 -20.73 -1.32 -9.70
CA ALA A 33 -21.83 -0.46 -9.31
C ALA A 33 -21.48 1.02 -9.48
N ILE A 34 -20.29 1.44 -9.02
CA ILE A 34 -19.79 2.81 -9.19
C ILE A 34 -19.72 3.16 -10.68
N MET A 35 -19.06 2.34 -11.51
CA MET A 35 -18.88 2.65 -12.92
C MET A 35 -20.22 2.63 -13.69
N SER A 36 -21.20 1.86 -13.24
CA SER A 36 -22.54 1.81 -13.82
C SER A 36 -23.36 3.09 -13.61
N THR A 37 -22.95 3.99 -12.71
CA THR A 37 -23.61 5.31 -12.56
C THR A 37 -23.25 6.29 -13.67
N GLY A 38 -22.35 5.92 -14.59
CA GLY A 38 -21.93 6.76 -15.71
C GLY A 38 -20.73 7.67 -15.40
N VAL A 39 -20.05 7.48 -14.26
CA VAL A 39 -18.77 8.17 -14.02
C VAL A 39 -17.71 7.70 -15.01
N GLU A 40 -16.87 8.62 -15.46
CA GLU A 40 -15.79 8.31 -16.39
C GLU A 40 -14.58 7.71 -15.67
N HIS A 41 -14.32 8.15 -14.43
CA HIS A 41 -13.18 7.75 -13.63
C HIS A 41 -13.59 7.49 -12.18
N THR A 42 -12.95 6.50 -11.56
CA THR A 42 -13.01 6.23 -10.12
C THR A 42 -11.62 5.84 -9.64
N LYS A 43 -11.21 6.33 -8.46
CA LYS A 43 -9.88 6.09 -7.89
C LYS A 43 -10.01 5.91 -6.38
N PRO A 44 -9.65 4.74 -5.82
CA PRO A 44 -9.62 4.58 -4.38
C PRO A 44 -8.54 5.46 -3.76
N THR A 45 -8.82 6.02 -2.58
CA THR A 45 -7.89 6.94 -1.91
C THR A 45 -6.77 6.21 -1.20
N HIS A 46 -7.07 5.16 -0.44
CA HIS A 46 -6.09 4.39 0.32
C HIS A 46 -6.14 2.91 -0.02
N GLY A 47 -4.99 2.25 -0.01
CA GLY A 47 -4.86 0.81 -0.23
C GLY A 47 -3.54 0.28 0.33
N THR A 48 -3.50 -0.98 0.73
CA THR A 48 -2.24 -1.64 1.13
C THR A 48 -1.56 -2.37 -0.03
N LEU A 49 -0.23 -2.46 -0.01
CA LEU A 49 0.53 -3.29 -0.97
C LEU A 49 0.19 -4.76 -0.78
N ALA A 50 0.13 -5.24 0.47
CA ALA A 50 -0.23 -6.61 0.80
C ALA A 50 -1.60 -7.00 0.24
N GLY A 51 -2.63 -6.16 0.45
CA GLY A 51 -3.96 -6.40 -0.12
C GLY A 51 -3.97 -6.42 -1.65
N ALA A 52 -3.14 -5.59 -2.29
CA ALA A 52 -3.08 -5.54 -3.76
C ALA A 52 -2.50 -6.81 -4.40
N ILE A 53 -1.59 -7.51 -3.71
CA ILE A 53 -0.89 -8.70 -4.23
C ILE A 53 -1.37 -10.02 -3.63
N ALA A 54 -2.21 -9.98 -2.60
CA ALA A 54 -2.77 -11.18 -1.96
C ALA A 54 -3.64 -12.03 -2.91
N ASP A 55 -4.17 -11.44 -3.97
CA ASP A 55 -4.94 -12.12 -5.01
C ASP A 55 -4.52 -11.63 -6.39
N GLU A 56 -3.84 -12.49 -7.16
CA GLU A 56 -3.29 -12.19 -8.49
C GLU A 56 -4.35 -11.70 -9.50
N LYS A 57 -5.64 -12.01 -9.29
CA LYS A 57 -6.73 -11.61 -10.19
C LYS A 57 -7.33 -10.26 -9.82
N LEU A 58 -7.04 -9.77 -8.62
CA LEU A 58 -7.68 -8.58 -8.07
C LEU A 58 -7.39 -7.35 -8.92
N LEU A 59 -6.12 -6.95 -9.01
CA LEU A 59 -5.72 -5.77 -9.80
C LEU A 59 -6.14 -5.88 -11.28
N PRO A 60 -5.91 -7.00 -12.01
CA PRO A 60 -6.38 -7.13 -13.39
C PRO A 60 -7.89 -6.97 -13.57
N ASN A 61 -8.69 -7.50 -12.63
CA ASN A 61 -10.15 -7.38 -12.71
C ASN A 61 -10.62 -5.97 -12.37
N LEU A 62 -10.09 -5.36 -11.31
CA LEU A 62 -10.41 -3.98 -10.94
C LEU A 62 -9.99 -3.00 -12.04
N SER A 63 -8.80 -3.16 -12.61
CA SER A 63 -8.33 -2.33 -13.73
C SER A 63 -9.26 -2.43 -14.94
N ARG A 64 -9.78 -3.61 -15.26
CA ARG A 64 -10.76 -3.77 -16.35
C ARG A 64 -12.07 -3.03 -16.04
N ILE A 65 -12.60 -3.17 -14.83
CA ILE A 65 -13.86 -2.54 -14.41
C ILE A 65 -13.72 -1.02 -14.39
N MET A 66 -12.64 -0.53 -13.81
CA MET A 66 -12.33 0.90 -13.65
C MET A 66 -11.77 1.52 -14.94
N LYS A 67 -11.62 0.73 -16.02
CA LYS A 67 -11.05 1.14 -17.31
C LYS A 67 -9.66 1.76 -17.17
N ALA A 68 -8.85 1.21 -16.27
CA ALA A 68 -7.47 1.64 -16.08
C ALA A 68 -6.64 1.36 -17.35
N GLY A 69 -5.73 2.27 -17.67
CA GLY A 69 -4.96 2.22 -18.91
C GLY A 69 -3.96 3.37 -18.99
N PRO A 70 -3.20 3.49 -20.09
CA PRO A 70 -2.21 4.56 -20.28
C PRO A 70 -2.80 5.97 -20.11
N ASP A 71 -4.05 6.17 -20.53
CA ASP A 71 -4.78 7.45 -20.42
C ASP A 71 -5.62 7.56 -19.13
N ASN A 72 -5.62 6.53 -18.27
CA ASN A 72 -6.39 6.47 -17.02
C ASN A 72 -5.62 5.71 -15.93
N MET A 73 -4.60 6.34 -15.39
CA MET A 73 -3.83 5.81 -14.27
C MET A 73 -4.61 5.93 -12.94
N ILE A 74 -4.55 4.87 -12.14
CA ILE A 74 -5.19 4.79 -10.82
C ILE A 74 -4.16 5.10 -9.73
N GLY A 75 -4.17 6.32 -9.20
CA GLY A 75 -3.36 6.68 -8.05
C GLY A 75 -4.00 6.17 -6.76
N VAL A 76 -3.21 5.55 -5.88
CA VAL A 76 -3.65 5.08 -4.57
C VAL A 76 -2.60 5.42 -3.51
N GLN A 77 -3.01 5.96 -2.37
CA GLN A 77 -2.09 6.13 -1.26
C GLN A 77 -1.81 4.78 -0.62
N ALA A 78 -0.54 4.38 -0.60
CA ALA A 78 -0.08 3.16 0.04
C ALA A 78 0.79 3.47 1.26
N GLY A 79 0.53 2.79 2.37
CA GLY A 79 1.42 2.83 3.53
C GLY A 79 2.71 2.07 3.20
N PHE A 80 3.84 2.77 3.20
CA PHE A 80 5.16 2.14 3.15
C PHE A 80 5.78 2.10 4.56
N GLU A 81 5.54 3.13 5.35
CA GLU A 81 5.96 3.29 6.74
C GLU A 81 7.49 3.35 6.92
N THR A 82 8.21 2.25 6.73
CA THR A 82 9.67 2.16 6.83
C THR A 82 10.19 0.94 6.07
N GLY A 83 11.44 0.97 5.62
CA GLY A 83 12.15 -0.20 5.12
C GLY A 83 12.74 -1.07 6.23
N SER A 84 12.73 -0.64 7.49
CA SER A 84 13.30 -1.43 8.59
C SER A 84 12.46 -2.66 8.92
N LEU A 85 13.03 -3.85 8.70
CA LEU A 85 12.34 -5.11 9.03
C LEU A 85 12.05 -5.26 10.53
N ARG A 86 12.95 -4.72 11.37
CA ARG A 86 12.77 -4.72 12.83
C ARG A 86 11.58 -3.84 13.24
N LEU A 87 11.47 -2.63 12.69
CA LEU A 87 10.36 -1.72 13.01
C LEU A 87 9.05 -2.24 12.41
N ILE A 88 9.09 -2.78 11.20
CA ILE A 88 7.95 -3.44 10.57
C ILE A 88 7.43 -4.60 11.42
N GLY A 89 8.31 -5.50 11.87
CA GLY A 89 7.92 -6.60 12.76
C GLY A 89 7.38 -6.16 14.12
N LYS A 90 7.72 -4.96 14.57
CA LYS A 90 7.23 -4.40 15.84
C LYS A 90 5.86 -3.71 15.69
N TYR A 91 5.56 -3.10 14.55
CA TYR A 91 4.45 -2.15 14.43
C TYR A 91 3.45 -2.42 13.29
N ALA A 92 3.82 -3.20 12.27
CA ALA A 92 3.03 -3.31 11.04
C ALA A 92 2.22 -4.63 10.90
N ASP A 93 2.19 -5.47 11.95
CA ASP A 93 1.65 -6.85 11.95
C ASP A 93 0.35 -7.05 11.13
N ARG A 94 -0.69 -6.24 11.38
CA ARG A 94 -1.98 -6.39 10.68
C ARG A 94 -2.04 -5.84 9.25
N LYS A 95 -1.12 -4.96 8.87
CA LYS A 95 -1.06 -4.36 7.52
C LYS A 95 -0.33 -5.26 6.52
N LEU A 96 0.53 -6.16 7.02
CA LEU A 96 1.29 -7.09 6.19
C LEU A 96 0.56 -8.37 5.87
N ALA A 97 -0.43 -8.75 6.68
CA ALA A 97 -1.20 -9.97 6.45
C ALA A 97 -1.68 -10.06 4.98
N PRO A 98 -1.52 -11.22 4.31
CA PRO A 98 -1.10 -12.53 4.85
C PRO A 98 0.40 -12.77 5.05
N TYR A 99 1.26 -11.78 4.77
CA TYR A 99 2.72 -11.93 4.71
C TYR A 99 3.40 -11.75 6.07
N ASP A 100 4.58 -12.35 6.20
CA ASP A 100 5.45 -12.18 7.36
C ASP A 100 6.24 -10.85 7.27
N PRO A 101 6.53 -10.18 8.40
CA PRO A 101 7.37 -8.98 8.42
C PRO A 101 8.70 -9.12 7.66
N SER A 102 9.33 -10.29 7.66
CA SER A 102 10.57 -10.55 6.91
C SER A 102 10.41 -10.50 5.39
N GLU A 103 9.18 -10.62 4.89
CA GLU A 103 8.85 -10.55 3.47
C GLU A 103 8.59 -9.11 2.99
N TRP A 104 8.63 -8.11 3.88
CA TRP A 104 8.21 -6.75 3.57
C TRP A 104 8.89 -6.14 2.34
N HIS A 105 10.20 -6.34 2.18
CA HIS A 105 10.93 -5.81 1.02
C HIS A 105 10.44 -6.43 -0.29
N TRP A 106 10.12 -7.72 -0.27
CA TRP A 106 9.51 -8.39 -1.42
C TRP A 106 8.09 -7.89 -1.66
N VAL A 107 7.26 -7.74 -0.61
CA VAL A 107 5.91 -7.18 -0.73
C VAL A 107 5.93 -5.79 -1.36
N VAL A 108 6.89 -4.94 -0.99
CA VAL A 108 7.08 -3.62 -1.60
C VAL A 108 7.40 -3.74 -3.09
N LYS A 109 8.41 -4.53 -3.44
CA LYS A 109 8.87 -4.69 -4.83
C LYS A 109 7.80 -5.32 -5.72
N GLU A 110 7.16 -6.40 -5.26
CA GLU A 110 6.10 -7.08 -6.00
C GLU A 110 4.83 -6.24 -6.07
N GLY A 111 4.50 -5.52 -4.99
CA GLY A 111 3.37 -4.61 -4.93
C GLY A 111 3.46 -3.49 -5.97
N VAL A 112 4.62 -2.82 -6.06
CA VAL A 112 4.86 -1.76 -7.07
C VAL A 112 4.73 -2.33 -8.48
N LYS A 113 5.41 -3.45 -8.74
CA LYS A 113 5.38 -4.11 -10.04
C LYS A 113 3.94 -4.46 -10.45
N SER A 114 3.22 -5.19 -9.60
CA SER A 114 1.86 -5.65 -9.88
C SER A 114 0.89 -4.47 -10.08
N MET A 115 1.01 -3.42 -9.25
CA MET A 115 0.24 -2.19 -9.42
C MET A 115 0.54 -1.54 -10.78
N ASN A 116 1.81 -1.30 -11.10
CA ASN A 116 2.20 -0.62 -12.32
C ASN A 116 1.83 -1.38 -13.59
N GLU A 117 1.99 -2.71 -13.61
CA GLU A 117 1.54 -3.59 -14.71
C GLU A 117 0.04 -3.46 -14.98
N ASN A 118 -0.73 -3.09 -13.97
CA ASN A 118 -2.18 -2.90 -14.03
C ASN A 118 -2.60 -1.42 -14.10
N TYR A 119 -1.68 -0.48 -14.34
CA TYR A 119 -1.91 0.98 -14.41
C TYR A 119 -2.27 1.65 -13.07
N TRP A 120 -1.87 1.05 -11.96
CA TRP A 120 -1.95 1.63 -10.62
C TRP A 120 -0.61 2.23 -10.23
N ILE A 121 -0.65 3.41 -9.61
CA ILE A 121 0.53 4.15 -9.17
C ILE A 121 0.43 4.31 -7.64
N PRO A 122 1.26 3.60 -6.87
CA PRO A 122 1.30 3.78 -5.43
C PRO A 122 1.95 5.13 -5.07
N ALA A 123 1.26 5.89 -4.22
CA ALA A 123 1.80 7.05 -3.54
C ALA A 123 2.15 6.67 -2.11
N PHE A 124 3.43 6.41 -1.87
CA PHE A 124 3.93 5.97 -0.59
C PHE A 124 3.93 7.08 0.45
N THR A 125 3.50 6.69 1.64
CA THR A 125 3.68 7.46 2.87
C THR A 125 4.71 6.74 3.74
N LEU A 126 5.80 7.45 4.06
CA LEU A 126 6.84 7.01 4.98
C LEU A 126 6.61 7.68 6.34
N ILE A 127 6.89 7.01 7.44
CA ILE A 127 6.78 7.58 8.78
C ILE A 127 8.18 7.73 9.35
N MET A 128 8.60 8.97 9.55
CA MET A 128 9.84 9.31 10.24
C MET A 128 9.60 9.46 11.74
N GLY A 129 10.55 9.00 12.54
CA GLY A 129 10.54 9.09 14.01
C GLY A 129 9.66 8.06 14.69
N LEU A 130 9.41 6.90 14.06
CA LEU A 130 8.52 5.85 14.59
C LEU A 130 8.84 5.52 16.06
N ASP A 131 7.89 5.86 16.93
CA ASP A 131 7.91 5.63 18.39
C ASP A 131 9.18 6.10 19.13
N ASN A 132 9.92 7.05 18.56
CA ASN A 132 11.25 7.46 19.04
C ASN A 132 12.26 6.29 19.15
N ASP A 133 12.00 5.17 18.48
CA ASP A 133 12.82 3.95 18.46
C ASP A 133 13.49 3.74 17.09
N GLU A 134 13.26 4.65 16.14
CA GLU A 134 13.96 4.69 14.86
C GLU A 134 15.42 5.11 15.07
N THR A 135 16.33 4.28 14.56
CA THR A 135 17.77 4.56 14.52
C THR A 135 18.17 5.06 13.13
N PRO A 136 19.35 5.70 12.98
CA PRO A 136 19.86 6.08 11.67
C PRO A 136 19.96 4.90 10.68
N GLU A 137 20.21 3.69 11.17
CA GLU A 137 20.29 2.49 10.32
C GLU A 137 18.92 2.10 9.76
N ASP A 138 17.85 2.25 10.55
CA ASP A 138 16.48 1.99 10.09
C ASP A 138 16.08 2.94 8.94
N SER A 139 16.49 4.21 9.02
CA SER A 139 16.30 5.17 7.94
C SER A 139 17.15 4.80 6.70
N TRP A 140 18.37 4.30 6.89
CA TRP A 140 19.19 3.79 5.79
C TRP A 140 18.60 2.56 5.11
N GLU A 141 18.01 1.62 5.85
CA GLU A 141 17.28 0.48 5.28
C GLU A 141 16.12 0.95 4.38
N THR A 142 15.40 1.99 4.79
CA THR A 142 14.35 2.62 3.98
C THR A 142 14.90 3.19 2.67
N ILE A 143 15.99 3.95 2.73
CA ILE A 143 16.64 4.52 1.54
C ILE A 143 17.18 3.41 0.63
N ARG A 144 17.80 2.37 1.20
CA ARG A 144 18.30 1.22 0.45
C ARG A 144 17.18 0.51 -0.31
N LEU A 145 16.06 0.21 0.35
CA LEU A 145 14.93 -0.46 -0.30
C LEU A 145 14.36 0.35 -1.47
N LEU A 146 14.17 1.66 -1.29
CA LEU A 146 13.71 2.54 -2.37
C LEU A 146 14.72 2.60 -3.51
N SER A 147 16.02 2.74 -3.19
CA SER A 147 17.08 2.74 -4.19
C SER A 147 17.13 1.42 -4.96
N GLU A 148 17.04 0.27 -4.28
CA GLU A 148 17.00 -1.04 -4.93
C GLU A 148 15.78 -1.19 -5.84
N LEU A 149 14.61 -0.75 -5.38
CA LEU A 149 13.39 -0.73 -6.19
C LEU A 149 13.60 0.05 -7.50
N GLU A 150 14.15 1.26 -7.44
CA GLU A 150 14.44 2.08 -8.63
C GLU A 150 15.47 1.43 -9.56
N HIS A 151 16.46 0.72 -9.02
CA HIS A 151 17.48 0.05 -9.83
C HIS A 151 16.96 -1.24 -10.48
N GLU A 152 16.17 -2.02 -9.76
CA GLU A 152 15.61 -3.29 -10.23
C GLU A 152 14.40 -3.08 -11.15
N GLN A 153 13.63 -2.01 -10.95
CA GLN A 153 12.42 -1.65 -11.68
C GLN A 153 12.52 -0.21 -12.21
N PRO A 154 13.38 0.08 -13.19
CA PRO A 154 13.68 1.45 -13.64
C PRO A 154 12.49 2.17 -14.30
N ASP A 155 11.53 1.42 -14.82
CA ASP A 155 10.31 1.95 -15.43
C ASP A 155 9.14 2.06 -14.43
N SER A 156 9.36 1.70 -13.16
CA SER A 156 8.32 1.78 -12.14
C SER A 156 7.93 3.23 -11.85
N MET A 157 6.63 3.43 -11.64
CA MET A 157 6.04 4.70 -11.26
C MET A 157 5.51 4.59 -9.83
N PHE A 158 6.11 5.35 -8.93
CA PHE A 158 5.62 5.55 -7.57
C PHE A 158 6.07 6.92 -7.07
N THR A 159 5.48 7.37 -5.97
CA THR A 159 6.00 8.53 -5.22
C THR A 159 6.27 8.10 -3.79
N ALA A 160 7.22 8.75 -3.11
CA ALA A 160 7.47 8.53 -1.70
C ALA A 160 7.51 9.87 -0.96
N THR A 161 6.60 10.04 0.00
CA THR A 161 6.50 11.26 0.81
C THR A 161 6.74 10.91 2.27
N ALA A 162 7.75 11.53 2.87
CA ALA A 162 8.02 11.41 4.29
C ALA A 162 7.05 12.27 5.10
N LEU A 163 6.35 11.62 6.03
CA LEU A 163 5.52 12.26 7.04
C LEU A 163 6.28 12.23 8.36
N ASN A 164 6.60 13.41 8.89
CA ASN A 164 7.23 13.52 10.19
C ASN A 164 6.18 13.30 11.28
N PHE A 165 6.31 12.21 12.03
CA PHE A 165 5.56 12.07 13.27
C PHE A 165 6.27 12.90 14.34
N VAL A 166 5.76 14.10 14.58
CA VAL A 166 6.20 14.94 15.72
C VAL A 166 5.14 14.78 16.81
N PRO A 167 5.38 13.98 17.87
CA PRO A 167 4.45 13.93 19.00
C PRO A 167 4.33 15.35 19.57
N ILE A 168 3.10 15.88 19.64
CA ILE A 168 2.85 17.24 20.16
C ILE A 168 3.42 17.43 21.58
N GLY A 169 3.54 16.34 22.36
CA GLY A 169 4.15 16.36 23.70
C GLY A 169 5.67 16.62 23.75
N LEU A 170 6.36 16.59 22.62
CA LEU A 170 7.80 16.85 22.49
C LEU A 170 8.13 18.26 21.97
N LEU A 171 7.12 19.06 21.61
CA LEU A 171 7.31 20.49 21.37
C LEU A 171 7.56 21.16 22.72
N GLY A 172 8.83 21.26 23.09
CA GLY A 172 9.26 22.09 24.22
C GLY A 172 8.67 23.49 24.08
N LYS A 173 8.14 24.03 25.18
CA LYS A 173 7.64 25.41 25.23
C LYS A 173 8.72 26.34 24.68
N PHE A 174 8.44 26.96 23.53
CA PHE A 174 9.17 28.13 23.05
C PHE A 174 8.89 29.32 23.97
#